data_AF-A0A1M6S1R9-F1
#
_entry.id   AF-A0A1M6S1R9-F1
#
_cell.length_a   1.000
_cell.length_b   1.000
_cell.length_c   1.000
_cell.angle_alpha   90.00
_cell.angle_beta   90.00
_cell.angle_gamma   90.00
#
_symmetry.space_group_name_H-M   'P 1'
#
loop_
_entity.id
_entity.type
_entity.pdbx_description
1 polymer ?
#
loop_
_entity_poly.entity_id
_entity_poly.type
_entity_poly.pdbx_seq_one_letter_code
_entity_poly.pdbx_strand_id
1 'polypeptide(L)'
;MNIDFHYGVVYIVARVGGMTAREALTVAHACQYVDDATTTGILRFAGGETFERFATAHRLFDYANTEDDQNRLVWTPFHFLPAGEGETLHEKAVCRPDSAIAREVVRRAIRQRDADTGLHRLGVTLHTYVDTWAHQGFAGIESPANRVSSLVAEDCTHEGWLARLGRATRHLIEHIEEDVLTIALPVGHGAALHYPDQPWAKWHYVDGRNIRVERHNLPEFMQAAEMSCRAVRAHVAGREDFDTQPGLPHDVKEALTRLLDTNRHGDDNERLLTICAAVEAGAIPGLKESIPNYVPKGPGSWKYKATGLKSHDDTGERPRWTAAFEKSDYRLFHDAVKQHRFVTTQEILPDHGLRIA
;
A
#
# COMPACT_ATOMS: atom_id res chain seq x y z
N MET A 1 -2.66 -0.06 4.23
CA MET A 1 -3.34 1.18 4.70
C MET A 1 -4.35 1.63 3.65
N ASN A 2 -5.19 2.64 3.95
CA ASN A 2 -6.22 3.14 3.02
C ASN A 2 -5.81 4.44 2.31
N ILE A 3 -6.66 4.90 1.37
CA ILE A 3 -6.43 6.08 0.52
C ILE A 3 -6.16 7.38 1.28
N ASP A 4 -6.77 7.56 2.44
CA ASP A 4 -6.51 8.72 3.29
C ASP A 4 -5.02 8.79 3.70
N PHE A 5 -4.39 7.64 3.92
CA PHE A 5 -2.96 7.57 4.20
C PHE A 5 -2.11 7.52 2.93
N HIS A 6 -2.34 6.53 2.05
CA HIS A 6 -1.53 6.30 0.85
C HIS A 6 -1.53 7.46 -0.15
N TYR A 7 -2.60 8.26 -0.19
CA TYR A 7 -2.67 9.46 -1.00
C TYR A 7 -2.52 10.73 -0.14
N GLY A 8 -3.39 10.93 0.85
CA GLY A 8 -3.47 12.16 1.62
C GLY A 8 -2.24 12.43 2.49
N VAL A 9 -1.92 11.48 3.38
CA VAL A 9 -0.76 11.60 4.29
C VAL A 9 0.56 11.57 3.51
N VAL A 10 0.69 10.69 2.51
CA VAL A 10 1.90 10.63 1.68
C VAL A 10 2.13 11.94 0.92
N TYR A 11 1.07 12.60 0.43
CA TYR A 11 1.19 13.95 -0.17
C TYR A 11 1.76 14.95 0.85
N ILE A 12 1.19 15.00 2.06
CA ILE A 12 1.65 15.90 3.14
C ILE A 12 3.13 15.64 3.44
N VAL A 13 3.49 14.38 3.64
CA VAL A 13 4.85 13.95 3.96
C VAL A 13 5.82 14.31 2.83
N ALA A 14 5.44 14.09 1.57
CA ALA A 14 6.25 14.42 0.41
C ALA A 14 6.55 15.92 0.36
N ARG A 15 5.53 16.76 0.62
CA ARG A 15 5.66 18.21 0.66
C ARG A 15 6.51 18.72 1.79
N VAL A 16 6.28 18.23 2.99
CA VAL A 16 7.07 18.56 4.18
C VAL A 16 8.51 18.08 4.04
N GLY A 17 8.73 16.99 3.29
CA GLY A 17 10.05 16.46 2.96
C GLY A 17 10.81 17.24 1.88
N GLY A 18 10.22 18.30 1.33
CA GLY A 18 10.90 19.24 0.43
C GLY A 18 10.55 19.07 -1.06
N MET A 19 9.58 18.22 -1.41
CA MET A 19 9.11 18.11 -2.79
C MET A 19 8.19 19.27 -3.19
N THR A 20 8.18 19.59 -4.48
CA THR A 20 7.17 20.49 -5.05
C THR A 20 5.78 19.84 -5.04
N ALA A 21 4.72 20.66 -5.18
CA ALA A 21 3.34 20.18 -5.30
C ALA A 21 3.17 19.10 -6.39
N ARG A 22 3.84 19.26 -7.53
CA ARG A 22 3.77 18.32 -8.66
C ARG A 22 4.46 16.99 -8.34
N GLU A 23 5.65 17.03 -7.75
CA GLU A 23 6.39 15.82 -7.38
C GLU A 23 5.65 15.04 -6.28
N ALA A 24 5.19 15.75 -5.24
CA ALA A 24 4.40 15.16 -4.17
C ALA A 24 3.11 14.50 -4.68
N LEU A 25 2.45 15.13 -5.66
CA LEU A 25 1.28 14.55 -6.32
C LEU A 25 1.63 13.25 -7.06
N THR A 26 2.72 13.22 -7.83
CA THR A 26 3.15 12.01 -8.54
C THR A 26 3.47 10.88 -7.55
N VAL A 27 4.20 11.18 -6.47
CA VAL A 27 4.56 10.19 -5.43
C VAL A 27 3.32 9.66 -4.71
N ALA A 28 2.43 10.54 -4.26
CA ALA A 28 1.19 10.16 -3.57
C ALA A 28 0.24 9.37 -4.49
N HIS A 29 0.09 9.78 -5.74
CA HIS A 29 -0.73 9.05 -6.71
C HIS A 29 -0.14 7.68 -7.01
N ALA A 30 1.18 7.56 -7.21
CA ALA A 30 1.82 6.26 -7.38
C ALA A 30 1.67 5.37 -6.13
N CYS A 31 1.79 5.94 -4.93
CA CYS A 31 1.59 5.21 -3.68
C CYS A 31 0.18 4.62 -3.57
N GLN A 32 -0.86 5.41 -3.82
CA GLN A 32 -2.23 4.90 -3.85
C GLN A 32 -2.48 3.93 -5.02
N TYR A 33 -1.88 4.20 -6.19
CA TYR A 33 -2.18 3.41 -7.38
C TYR A 33 -1.70 1.96 -7.29
N VAL A 34 -0.83 1.63 -6.33
CA VAL A 34 -0.49 0.24 -5.98
C VAL A 34 -1.74 -0.56 -5.57
N ASP A 35 -2.66 0.03 -4.79
CA ASP A 35 -3.92 -0.63 -4.39
C ASP A 35 -4.93 -0.76 -5.54
N ASP A 36 -4.84 0.12 -6.54
CA ASP A 36 -5.83 0.21 -7.61
C ASP A 36 -5.42 -0.49 -8.91
N ALA A 37 -4.13 -0.79 -9.07
CA ALA A 37 -3.57 -1.44 -10.25
C ALA A 37 -3.82 -2.96 -10.24
N THR A 38 -5.07 -3.33 -10.51
CA THR A 38 -5.55 -4.72 -10.55
C THR A 38 -5.53 -5.35 -11.95
N THR A 39 -5.03 -4.64 -12.97
CA THR A 39 -5.09 -5.10 -14.37
C THR A 39 -3.74 -5.64 -14.81
N THR A 40 -3.67 -6.95 -15.04
CA THR A 40 -2.48 -7.63 -15.56
C THR A 40 -2.49 -7.75 -17.09
N GLY A 41 -1.34 -8.10 -17.67
CA GLY A 41 -1.23 -8.53 -19.06
C GLY A 41 -0.85 -7.42 -20.04
N ILE A 42 -0.93 -7.76 -21.32
CA ILE A 42 -0.39 -6.97 -22.43
C ILE A 42 -1.40 -5.94 -22.93
N LEU A 43 -1.09 -4.66 -22.80
CA LEU A 43 -1.74 -3.58 -23.54
C LEU A 43 -1.27 -3.65 -25.00
N ARG A 44 -2.21 -3.71 -25.94
CA ARG A 44 -1.92 -3.79 -27.38
C ARG A 44 -2.31 -2.51 -28.09
N PHE A 45 -1.38 -1.96 -28.84
CA PHE A 45 -1.58 -0.73 -29.60
C PHE A 45 -1.97 -1.05 -31.06
N ALA A 46 -2.57 -0.06 -31.74
CA ALA A 46 -3.05 -0.20 -33.11
C ALA A 46 -1.89 -0.45 -34.11
N GLY A 47 -0.68 0.06 -33.83
CA GLY A 47 0.51 -0.14 -34.65
C GLY A 47 1.20 -1.50 -34.46
N GLY A 48 0.73 -2.32 -33.52
CA GLY A 48 1.31 -3.63 -33.19
C GLY A 48 2.24 -3.63 -31.99
N GLU A 49 2.62 -2.46 -31.47
CA GLU A 49 3.40 -2.33 -30.25
C GLU A 49 2.63 -2.88 -29.03
N THR A 50 3.39 -3.30 -28.03
CA THR A 50 2.86 -3.92 -26.82
C THR A 50 3.49 -3.31 -25.56
N PHE A 51 2.69 -3.24 -24.51
CA PHE A 51 3.16 -2.85 -23.18
C PHE A 51 2.63 -3.81 -22.12
N GLU A 52 3.52 -4.57 -21.49
CA GLU A 52 3.16 -5.46 -20.38
C GLU A 52 2.93 -4.67 -19.09
N ARG A 53 1.94 -5.10 -18.31
CA ARG A 53 1.66 -4.58 -16.96
C ARG A 53 1.55 -5.72 -15.97
N PHE A 54 1.99 -5.47 -14.75
CA PHE A 54 1.72 -6.34 -13.61
C PHE A 54 0.62 -5.73 -12.76
N ALA A 55 -0.24 -6.60 -12.24
CA ALA A 55 -1.12 -6.21 -11.14
C ALA A 55 -0.26 -6.08 -9.87
N THR A 56 -0.57 -5.07 -9.07
CA THR A 56 0.03 -4.87 -7.74
C THR A 56 -0.96 -5.07 -6.61
N ALA A 57 -2.25 -5.20 -6.95
CA ALA A 57 -3.30 -5.56 -6.02
C ALA A 57 -4.29 -6.54 -6.67
N HIS A 58 -5.05 -7.23 -5.82
CA HIS A 58 -6.10 -8.17 -6.21
C HIS A 58 -7.49 -7.53 -6.12
N ARG A 59 -8.46 -8.02 -6.90
CA ARG A 59 -9.86 -7.68 -6.62
C ARG A 59 -10.30 -8.40 -5.35
N LEU A 60 -11.28 -7.84 -4.63
CA LEU A 60 -11.88 -8.46 -3.43
C LEU A 60 -12.28 -9.93 -3.64
N PHE A 61 -12.72 -10.30 -4.85
CA PHE A 61 -13.12 -11.67 -5.20
C PHE A 61 -11.94 -12.66 -5.35
N ASP A 62 -10.70 -12.18 -5.51
CA ASP A 62 -9.52 -13.04 -5.75
C ASP A 62 -8.82 -13.46 -4.43
N TYR A 63 -9.22 -12.89 -3.28
CA TYR A 63 -8.66 -13.22 -1.96
C TYR A 63 -8.88 -14.68 -1.52
N ALA A 64 -9.75 -15.43 -2.22
CA ALA A 64 -10.06 -16.82 -1.91
C ALA A 64 -8.98 -17.83 -2.33
N ASN A 65 -7.91 -17.42 -3.05
CA ASN A 65 -6.99 -18.37 -3.70
C ASN A 65 -5.49 -18.18 -3.35
N THR A 66 -5.07 -18.22 -2.07
CA THR A 66 -3.63 -18.13 -1.70
C THR A 66 -2.75 -19.27 -2.20
N GLU A 67 -3.34 -20.37 -2.69
CA GLU A 67 -2.57 -21.45 -3.33
C GLU A 67 -2.11 -21.07 -4.75
N ASP A 68 -2.64 -19.98 -5.31
CA ASP A 68 -2.13 -19.43 -6.57
C ASP A 68 -0.77 -18.76 -6.33
N ASP A 69 0.29 -19.35 -6.89
CA ASP A 69 1.63 -18.77 -6.89
C ASP A 69 1.63 -17.33 -7.45
N GLN A 70 0.67 -16.95 -8.29
CA GLN A 70 0.50 -15.57 -8.77
C GLN A 70 0.17 -14.58 -7.64
N ASN A 71 -0.51 -15.01 -6.58
CA ASN A 71 -0.89 -14.12 -5.49
C ASN A 71 0.31 -13.73 -4.62
N ARG A 72 1.26 -14.66 -4.41
CA ARG A 72 2.53 -14.36 -3.70
C ARG A 72 3.34 -13.29 -4.42
N LEU A 73 3.30 -13.30 -5.76
CA LEU A 73 4.00 -12.36 -6.63
C LEU A 73 3.45 -10.94 -6.59
N VAL A 74 2.27 -10.75 -6.00
CA VAL A 74 1.61 -9.47 -5.80
C VAL A 74 1.72 -9.06 -4.32
N TRP A 75 1.26 -9.91 -3.40
CA TRP A 75 1.23 -9.57 -1.97
C TRP A 75 2.61 -9.31 -1.36
N THR A 76 3.58 -10.20 -1.61
CA THR A 76 4.90 -10.11 -0.98
C THR A 76 5.64 -8.82 -1.32
N PRO A 77 5.81 -8.44 -2.61
CA PRO A 77 6.58 -7.24 -2.94
C PRO A 77 5.85 -5.92 -2.67
N PHE A 78 4.51 -5.94 -2.51
CA PHE A 78 3.72 -4.72 -2.44
C PHE A 78 3.06 -4.45 -1.08
N HIS A 79 2.49 -5.45 -0.41
CA HIS A 79 1.63 -5.25 0.78
C HIS A 79 2.14 -5.96 2.06
N PHE A 80 2.79 -7.11 1.93
CA PHE A 80 3.26 -7.92 3.05
C PHE A 80 4.76 -8.18 2.94
N LEU A 81 5.54 -7.09 2.94
CA LEU A 81 6.99 -7.18 2.79
C LEU A 81 7.62 -7.98 3.94
N PRO A 82 8.30 -9.11 3.66
CA PRO A 82 8.95 -9.91 4.68
C PRO A 82 10.00 -9.15 5.48
N ALA A 83 10.10 -9.47 6.77
CA ALA A 83 11.18 -8.95 7.60
C ALA A 83 12.50 -9.72 7.45
N GLY A 84 12.45 -10.98 7.00
CA GLY A 84 13.62 -11.86 6.92
C GLY A 84 14.09 -12.39 8.27
N GLU A 85 13.29 -12.24 9.32
CA GLU A 85 13.63 -12.60 10.70
C GLU A 85 12.98 -13.92 11.12
N GLY A 86 13.78 -14.87 11.61
CA GLY A 86 13.35 -16.18 12.08
C GLY A 86 14.13 -17.33 11.42
N GLU A 87 13.81 -18.56 11.80
CA GLU A 87 14.52 -19.75 11.35
C GLU A 87 13.84 -20.39 10.14
N THR A 88 12.51 -20.37 10.14
CA THR A 88 11.68 -20.99 9.09
C THR A 88 11.26 -19.99 8.01
N LEU A 89 10.86 -20.52 6.85
CA LEU A 89 10.29 -19.74 5.75
C LEU A 89 9.13 -18.85 6.21
N HIS A 90 8.19 -19.42 6.98
CA HIS A 90 7.01 -18.71 7.45
C HIS A 90 7.36 -17.59 8.43
N GLU A 91 8.33 -17.80 9.34
CA GLU A 91 8.75 -16.75 10.29
C GLU A 91 9.44 -15.58 9.58
N LYS A 92 10.33 -15.90 8.63
CA LYS A 92 11.02 -14.89 7.80
C LYS A 92 10.04 -14.10 6.94
N ALA A 93 8.98 -14.75 6.44
CA ALA A 93 7.94 -14.13 5.63
C ALA A 93 7.00 -13.19 6.40
N VAL A 94 7.00 -13.22 7.74
CA VAL A 94 6.18 -12.31 8.54
C VAL A 94 6.65 -10.86 8.35
N CYS A 95 5.72 -10.01 7.96
CA CYS A 95 5.87 -8.58 7.83
C CYS A 95 6.11 -7.96 9.21
N ARG A 96 7.14 -7.12 9.30
CA ARG A 96 7.47 -6.36 10.50
C ARG A 96 7.79 -4.91 10.12
N PRO A 97 7.38 -3.93 10.95
CA PRO A 97 7.63 -2.52 10.67
C PRO A 97 9.12 -2.23 10.55
N ASP A 98 9.50 -1.42 9.56
CA ASP A 98 10.85 -0.85 9.44
C ASP A 98 12.02 -1.86 9.55
N SER A 99 11.79 -3.09 9.06
CA SER A 99 12.79 -4.16 9.06
C SER A 99 14.03 -3.80 8.21
N ALA A 100 15.12 -4.55 8.38
CA ALA A 100 16.33 -4.34 7.57
C ALA A 100 16.05 -4.44 6.06
N ILE A 101 15.18 -5.39 5.66
CA ILE A 101 14.71 -5.56 4.28
C ILE A 101 13.90 -4.34 3.84
N ALA A 102 12.96 -3.87 4.65
CA ALA A 102 12.15 -2.69 4.36
C ALA A 102 13.02 -1.45 4.14
N ARG A 103 14.02 -1.23 5.00
CA ARG A 103 15.00 -0.16 4.83
C ARG A 103 15.82 -0.30 3.55
N GLU A 104 16.24 -1.51 3.18
CA GLU A 104 17.00 -1.71 1.95
C GLU A 104 16.17 -1.43 0.69
N VAL A 105 14.88 -1.79 0.68
CA VAL A 105 13.95 -1.43 -0.40
C VAL A 105 13.90 0.10 -0.58
N VAL A 106 13.80 0.85 0.52
CA VAL A 106 13.85 2.34 0.50
C VAL A 106 15.18 2.85 -0.04
N ARG A 107 16.33 2.31 0.41
CA ARG A 107 17.65 2.69 -0.10
C ARG A 107 17.78 2.46 -1.60
N ARG A 108 17.29 1.32 -2.09
CA ARG A 108 17.29 1.00 -3.52
C ARG A 108 16.47 2.00 -4.35
N ALA A 109 15.33 2.46 -3.84
CA ALA A 109 14.55 3.50 -4.51
C ALA A 109 15.29 4.85 -4.52
N ILE A 110 15.99 5.21 -3.43
CA ILE A 110 16.79 6.45 -3.38
C ILE A 110 17.98 6.39 -4.34
N ARG A 111 18.68 5.26 -4.46
CA ARG A 111 19.76 5.05 -5.44
C ARG A 111 19.29 5.27 -6.89
N GLN A 112 18.01 5.04 -7.16
CA GLN A 112 17.40 5.12 -8.49
C GLN A 112 16.64 6.44 -8.72
N ARG A 113 16.79 7.43 -7.82
CA ARG A 113 16.04 8.70 -7.85
C ARG A 113 16.10 9.48 -9.17
N ASP A 114 17.23 9.40 -9.88
CA ASP A 114 17.49 10.20 -11.08
C ASP A 114 16.99 9.52 -12.36
N ALA A 115 16.41 8.32 -12.26
CA ALA A 115 15.73 7.67 -13.37
C ALA A 115 14.40 8.38 -13.70
N ASP A 116 13.92 8.24 -14.95
CA ASP A 116 12.61 8.78 -15.36
C ASP A 116 11.46 8.27 -14.49
N THR A 117 11.61 7.07 -13.92
CA THR A 117 10.64 6.43 -13.01
C THR A 117 10.86 6.80 -11.54
N GLY A 118 11.83 7.67 -11.20
CA GLY A 118 12.30 7.89 -9.83
C GLY A 118 11.20 8.27 -8.83
N LEU A 119 10.30 9.17 -9.22
CA LEU A 119 9.16 9.58 -8.38
C LEU A 119 8.12 8.46 -8.24
N HIS A 120 7.78 7.78 -9.34
CA HIS A 120 6.83 6.66 -9.31
C HIS A 120 7.38 5.52 -8.47
N ARG A 121 8.68 5.24 -8.59
CA ARG A 121 9.35 4.20 -7.80
C ARG A 121 9.41 4.57 -6.32
N LEU A 122 9.63 5.84 -5.98
CA LEU A 122 9.49 6.29 -4.60
C LEU A 122 8.06 6.06 -4.09
N GLY A 123 7.03 6.41 -4.86
CA GLY A 123 5.62 6.19 -4.48
C GLY A 123 5.30 4.71 -4.24
N VAL A 124 5.66 3.83 -5.17
CA VAL A 124 5.51 2.37 -5.00
C VAL A 124 6.27 1.86 -3.76
N THR A 125 7.46 2.39 -3.53
CA THR A 125 8.28 2.00 -2.37
C THR A 125 7.68 2.49 -1.05
N LEU A 126 7.17 3.72 -1.01
CA LEU A 126 6.53 4.27 0.18
C LEU A 126 5.27 3.49 0.54
N HIS A 127 4.46 3.09 -0.44
CA HIS A 127 3.31 2.20 -0.22
C HIS A 127 3.75 0.93 0.54
N THR A 128 4.68 0.16 -0.05
CA THR A 128 5.17 -1.08 0.56
C THR A 128 5.79 -0.85 1.93
N TYR A 129 6.50 0.26 2.09
CA TYR A 129 7.16 0.59 3.34
C TYR A 129 6.16 0.92 4.45
N VAL A 130 5.15 1.77 4.19
CA VAL A 130 4.15 2.13 5.21
C VAL A 130 3.24 0.97 5.58
N ASP A 131 2.95 0.09 4.62
CA ASP A 131 2.19 -1.14 4.87
C ASP A 131 2.90 -2.09 5.85
N THR A 132 4.21 -1.95 6.06
CA THR A 132 4.90 -2.73 7.10
C THR A 132 4.39 -2.47 8.51
N TRP A 133 3.84 -1.28 8.78
CA TRP A 133 3.19 -0.95 10.05
C TRP A 133 1.74 -1.44 10.11
N ALA A 134 0.98 -1.28 9.04
CA ALA A 134 -0.43 -1.70 8.99
C ALA A 134 -0.56 -3.22 9.08
N HIS A 135 0.24 -3.93 8.29
CA HIS A 135 0.14 -5.37 8.09
C HIS A 135 1.16 -6.18 8.93
N GLN A 136 1.77 -5.55 9.94
CA GLN A 136 2.68 -6.23 10.87
C GLN A 136 2.03 -7.48 11.48
N GLY A 137 2.80 -8.57 11.53
CA GLY A 137 2.34 -9.86 12.03
C GLY A 137 1.67 -10.75 10.98
N PHE A 138 1.36 -10.23 9.78
CA PHE A 138 0.85 -11.03 8.65
C PHE A 138 1.95 -11.33 7.63
N ALA A 139 1.70 -12.26 6.71
CA ALA A 139 2.61 -12.66 5.63
C ALA A 139 1.89 -12.76 4.29
N GLY A 140 2.59 -12.42 3.20
CA GLY A 140 2.10 -12.54 1.81
C GLY A 140 2.06 -13.97 1.25
N ILE A 141 2.18 -14.96 2.13
CA ILE A 141 2.11 -16.39 1.86
C ILE A 141 1.17 -17.05 2.87
N GLU A 142 0.73 -18.28 2.61
CA GLU A 142 0.04 -19.08 3.62
C GLU A 142 0.94 -19.25 4.86
N SER A 143 0.40 -18.91 6.03
CA SER A 143 1.15 -18.85 7.29
C SER A 143 0.20 -18.96 8.48
N PRO A 144 0.58 -19.66 9.57
CA PRO A 144 -0.15 -19.61 10.84
C PRO A 144 -0.34 -18.18 11.38
N ALA A 145 0.59 -17.27 11.07
CA ALA A 145 0.51 -15.87 11.47
C ALA A 145 -0.64 -15.10 10.80
N ASN A 146 -1.17 -15.63 9.68
CA ASN A 146 -2.31 -15.05 8.98
C ASN A 146 -3.67 -15.41 9.61
N ARG A 147 -3.74 -16.38 10.51
CA ARG A 147 -5.04 -16.73 11.11
C ARG A 147 -5.45 -15.64 12.10
N VAL A 148 -6.73 -15.29 12.09
CA VAL A 148 -7.31 -14.29 12.99
C VAL A 148 -8.52 -14.93 13.67
N SER A 149 -8.49 -15.03 15.00
CA SER A 149 -9.60 -15.49 15.82
C SER A 149 -9.81 -14.55 17.02
N SER A 150 -10.97 -14.65 17.66
CA SER A 150 -11.29 -13.88 18.88
C SER A 150 -11.05 -12.37 18.74
N LEU A 151 -11.30 -11.80 17.54
CA LEU A 151 -11.06 -10.39 17.30
C LEU A 151 -12.03 -9.52 18.08
N VAL A 152 -11.49 -8.49 18.76
CA VAL A 152 -12.27 -7.44 19.42
C VAL A 152 -11.63 -6.09 19.11
N ALA A 153 -12.46 -5.09 18.83
CA ALA A 153 -12.07 -3.70 18.61
C ALA A 153 -12.92 -2.76 19.48
N GLU A 154 -12.53 -1.48 19.57
CA GLU A 154 -13.30 -0.47 20.33
C GLU A 154 -14.78 -0.41 19.91
N ASP A 155 -15.10 -0.66 18.64
CA ASP A 155 -16.46 -0.61 18.08
C ASP A 155 -17.07 -1.99 17.79
N CYS A 156 -16.41 -3.09 18.17
CA CYS A 156 -16.79 -4.43 17.71
C CYS A 156 -16.42 -5.53 18.71
N THR A 157 -17.44 -6.25 19.20
CA THR A 157 -17.24 -7.49 19.97
C THR A 157 -16.89 -8.65 19.05
N HIS A 158 -16.46 -9.77 19.64
CA HIS A 158 -16.18 -11.00 18.90
C HIS A 158 -17.38 -11.50 18.09
N GLU A 159 -18.58 -11.50 18.67
CA GLU A 159 -19.82 -11.89 17.99
C GLU A 159 -20.16 -10.91 16.86
N GLY A 160 -19.96 -9.61 17.10
CA GLY A 160 -20.12 -8.58 16.09
C GLY A 160 -19.15 -8.76 14.92
N TRP A 161 -17.89 -9.15 15.20
CA TRP A 161 -16.89 -9.44 14.20
C TRP A 161 -17.25 -10.68 13.38
N LEU A 162 -17.66 -11.79 14.01
CA LEU A 162 -18.13 -12.99 13.31
C LEU A 162 -19.30 -12.65 12.37
N ALA A 163 -20.25 -11.85 12.84
CA ALA A 163 -21.35 -11.40 12.01
C ALA A 163 -20.87 -10.52 10.83
N ARG A 164 -19.94 -9.57 11.06
CA ARG A 164 -19.37 -8.73 9.99
C ARG A 164 -18.60 -9.58 8.97
N LEU A 165 -17.81 -10.54 9.43
CA LEU A 165 -17.06 -11.47 8.59
C LEU A 165 -18.00 -12.32 7.74
N GLY A 166 -19.04 -12.91 8.34
CA GLY A 166 -20.11 -13.63 7.63
C GLY A 166 -20.72 -12.79 6.52
N ARG A 167 -21.00 -11.51 6.80
CA ARG A 167 -21.52 -10.59 5.78
C ARG A 167 -20.52 -10.34 4.64
N ALA A 168 -19.24 -10.19 4.98
CA ALA A 168 -18.17 -9.90 4.05
C ALA A 168 -17.78 -11.11 3.18
N THR A 169 -17.99 -12.34 3.66
CA THR A 169 -17.63 -13.57 2.92
C THR A 169 -18.83 -14.28 2.27
N ARG A 170 -20.05 -13.78 2.46
CA ARG A 170 -21.30 -14.37 1.93
C ARG A 170 -21.29 -14.70 0.43
N HIS A 171 -20.51 -13.97 -0.36
CA HIS A 171 -20.41 -14.16 -1.81
C HIS A 171 -19.25 -15.08 -2.23
N LEU A 172 -18.39 -15.48 -1.28
CA LEU A 172 -17.27 -16.39 -1.50
C LEU A 172 -17.63 -17.84 -1.16
N ILE A 173 -18.72 -18.08 -0.42
CA ILE A 173 -19.03 -19.36 0.22
C ILE A 173 -20.50 -19.71 -0.02
N GLU A 174 -20.81 -20.47 -1.08
CA GLU A 174 -22.15 -21.07 -1.23
C GLU A 174 -22.34 -22.31 -0.32
N HIS A 175 -21.27 -22.99 0.15
CA HIS A 175 -21.39 -24.28 0.84
C HIS A 175 -20.34 -24.57 1.94
N ILE A 176 -20.28 -23.83 3.06
CA ILE A 176 -19.57 -24.32 4.28
C ILE A 176 -20.30 -23.85 5.56
N GLU A 177 -20.34 -24.73 6.58
CA GLU A 177 -20.86 -24.51 7.94
C GLU A 177 -20.16 -23.35 8.68
N GLU A 178 -20.90 -22.71 9.60
CA GLU A 178 -20.58 -21.42 10.25
C GLU A 178 -19.27 -21.40 11.07
N ASP A 179 -18.67 -22.55 11.38
CA ASP A 179 -17.44 -22.67 12.21
C ASP A 179 -16.11 -22.55 11.43
N VAL A 180 -16.13 -22.39 10.10
CA VAL A 180 -14.93 -22.47 9.23
C VAL A 180 -14.59 -21.11 8.56
N LEU A 181 -15.23 -20.03 8.99
CA LEU A 181 -15.22 -18.76 8.24
C LEU A 181 -13.85 -18.05 8.20
N THR A 182 -12.99 -18.25 9.20
CA THR A 182 -11.62 -17.69 9.26
C THR A 182 -10.58 -18.57 8.58
N ILE A 183 -10.89 -19.84 8.37
CA ILE A 183 -10.00 -20.82 7.72
C ILE A 183 -10.02 -20.61 6.21
N ALA A 184 -11.13 -20.10 5.66
CA ALA A 184 -11.32 -19.85 4.23
C ALA A 184 -10.71 -18.53 3.71
N LEU A 185 -10.17 -17.66 4.58
CA LEU A 185 -9.50 -16.42 4.20
C LEU A 185 -8.01 -16.51 4.51
N PRO A 186 -7.18 -16.84 3.52
CA PRO A 186 -5.83 -17.31 3.80
C PRO A 186 -4.76 -16.19 3.90
N VAL A 187 -5.14 -14.93 3.66
CA VAL A 187 -4.37 -13.74 4.05
C VAL A 187 -5.07 -13.07 5.24
N GLY A 188 -4.35 -12.91 6.36
CA GLY A 188 -4.94 -12.49 7.63
C GLY A 188 -5.56 -11.10 7.64
N HIS A 189 -5.16 -10.25 6.71
CA HIS A 189 -5.80 -8.96 6.47
C HIS A 189 -7.30 -9.11 6.15
N GLY A 190 -7.69 -10.08 5.31
CA GLY A 190 -9.10 -10.31 4.98
C GLY A 190 -9.95 -10.68 6.21
N ALA A 191 -9.39 -11.50 7.11
CA ALA A 191 -10.06 -11.89 8.36
C ALA A 191 -10.05 -10.79 9.43
N ALA A 192 -9.07 -9.89 9.38
CA ALA A 192 -8.99 -8.69 10.23
C ALA A 192 -9.89 -7.53 9.74
N LEU A 193 -10.63 -7.72 8.64
CA LEU A 193 -11.50 -6.69 8.03
C LEU A 193 -10.69 -5.40 7.75
N HIS A 194 -11.25 -4.24 8.08
CA HIS A 194 -10.64 -2.93 7.84
C HIS A 194 -9.71 -2.45 8.97
N TYR A 195 -9.62 -3.17 10.10
CA TYR A 195 -8.93 -2.64 11.29
C TYR A 195 -7.45 -2.38 11.08
N PRO A 196 -6.68 -3.20 10.33
CA PRO A 196 -5.28 -2.88 10.03
C PRO A 196 -5.08 -1.52 9.33
N ASP A 197 -6.09 -1.03 8.60
CA ASP A 197 -5.98 0.16 7.76
C ASP A 197 -6.69 1.40 8.31
N GLN A 198 -7.24 1.32 9.52
CA GLN A 198 -7.86 2.46 10.20
C GLN A 198 -6.87 3.13 11.15
N PRO A 199 -6.45 4.39 10.91
CA PRO A 199 -5.42 5.05 11.70
C PRO A 199 -5.68 5.11 13.21
N TRP A 200 -6.94 5.22 13.65
CA TRP A 200 -7.30 5.36 15.07
C TRP A 200 -7.54 4.03 15.80
N ALA A 201 -7.64 2.92 15.06
CA ALA A 201 -8.20 1.70 15.63
C ALA A 201 -7.34 1.11 16.75
N LYS A 202 -8.00 0.68 17.81
CA LYS A 202 -7.43 -0.24 18.83
C LYS A 202 -8.20 -1.54 18.79
N TRP A 203 -7.47 -2.62 18.65
CA TRP A 203 -8.04 -3.93 18.44
C TRP A 203 -7.05 -5.01 18.88
N HIS A 204 -7.55 -6.21 19.11
CA HIS A 204 -6.72 -7.38 19.35
C HIS A 204 -7.35 -8.60 18.72
N TYR A 205 -6.53 -9.63 18.53
CA TYR A 205 -6.94 -10.93 18.04
C TYR A 205 -6.00 -12.02 18.58
N VAL A 206 -6.36 -13.27 18.36
CA VAL A 206 -5.50 -14.43 18.58
C VAL A 206 -5.09 -15.00 17.22
N ASP A 207 -3.80 -15.23 17.04
CA ASP A 207 -3.28 -15.77 15.79
C ASP A 207 -3.33 -17.31 15.73
N GLY A 208 -2.89 -17.90 14.62
CA GLY A 208 -2.87 -19.36 14.43
C GLY A 208 -1.85 -20.11 15.29
N ARG A 209 -1.02 -19.38 16.03
CA ARG A 209 -0.05 -19.91 17.01
C ARG A 209 -0.59 -19.78 18.44
N ASN A 210 -1.86 -19.38 18.60
CA ASN A 210 -2.51 -19.06 19.88
C ASN A 210 -1.85 -17.89 20.63
N ILE A 211 -1.21 -16.97 19.90
CA ILE A 211 -0.63 -15.76 20.48
C ILE A 211 -1.66 -14.64 20.40
N ARG A 212 -1.95 -14.01 21.54
CA ARG A 212 -2.74 -12.78 21.59
C ARG A 212 -1.90 -11.61 21.08
N VAL A 213 -2.41 -10.93 20.06
CA VAL A 213 -1.78 -9.76 19.43
C VAL A 213 -2.64 -8.54 19.72
N GLU A 214 -2.03 -7.51 20.31
CA GLU A 214 -2.67 -6.22 20.58
C GLU A 214 -2.17 -5.16 19.60
N ARG A 215 -3.09 -4.34 19.09
CA ARG A 215 -2.82 -3.32 18.08
C ARG A 215 -3.40 -1.98 18.52
N HIS A 216 -2.58 -0.94 18.39
CA HIS A 216 -2.97 0.45 18.53
C HIS A 216 -2.38 1.19 17.34
N ASN A 217 -3.22 1.49 16.35
CA ASN A 217 -2.73 1.91 15.05
C ASN A 217 -2.15 3.32 15.04
N LEU A 218 -2.67 4.25 15.85
CA LEU A 218 -2.33 5.66 15.73
C LEU A 218 -0.81 5.93 15.92
N PRO A 219 -0.14 5.40 16.96
CA PRO A 219 1.31 5.51 17.09
C PRO A 219 2.08 4.90 15.91
N GLU A 220 1.65 3.74 15.41
CA GLU A 220 2.28 3.02 14.29
C GLU A 220 2.16 3.82 12.99
N PHE A 221 0.98 4.36 12.70
CA PHE A 221 0.72 5.20 11.52
C PHE A 221 1.52 6.50 11.58
N MET A 222 1.66 7.10 12.76
CA MET A 222 2.50 8.28 12.95
C MET A 222 3.98 7.97 12.78
N GLN A 223 4.44 6.78 13.18
CA GLN A 223 5.81 6.33 12.92
C GLN A 223 6.04 6.10 11.43
N ALA A 224 5.09 5.47 10.74
CA ALA A 224 5.13 5.29 9.29
C ALA A 224 5.23 6.63 8.54
N ALA A 225 4.44 7.64 8.95
CA ALA A 225 4.49 8.98 8.38
C ALA A 225 5.84 9.68 8.67
N GLU A 226 6.38 9.50 9.88
CA GLU A 226 7.68 10.04 10.26
C GLU A 226 8.81 9.44 9.41
N MET A 227 8.88 8.12 9.30
CA MET A 227 9.90 7.42 8.51
C MET A 227 9.75 7.70 7.01
N SER A 228 8.53 7.86 6.52
CA SER A 228 8.27 8.30 5.14
C SER A 228 8.83 9.71 4.89
N CYS A 229 8.71 10.64 5.86
CA CYS A 229 9.29 11.97 5.72
C CYS A 229 10.82 11.91 5.64
N ARG A 230 11.44 11.04 6.44
CA ARG A 230 12.87 10.78 6.37
C ARG A 230 13.27 10.24 5.00
N ALA A 231 12.55 9.23 4.49
CA ALA A 231 12.77 8.65 3.17
C ALA A 231 12.64 9.69 2.04
N VAL A 232 11.61 10.53 2.07
CA VAL A 232 11.41 11.62 1.10
C VAL A 232 12.57 12.61 1.16
N ARG A 233 12.97 13.08 2.34
CA ARG A 233 14.09 14.03 2.47
C ARG A 233 15.39 13.45 1.94
N ALA A 234 15.64 12.18 2.24
CA ALA A 234 16.80 11.47 1.74
C ALA A 234 16.75 11.29 0.23
N HIS A 235 15.57 10.98 -0.32
CA HIS A 235 15.33 10.98 -1.77
C HIS A 235 15.55 12.37 -2.37
N VAL A 236 15.11 13.47 -1.76
CA VAL A 236 15.40 14.82 -2.27
C VAL A 236 16.90 15.12 -2.23
N ALA A 237 17.59 14.70 -1.17
CA ALA A 237 19.02 14.94 -0.97
C ALA A 237 19.96 13.95 -1.69
N GLY A 238 19.45 12.86 -2.27
CA GLY A 238 20.26 11.79 -2.85
C GLY A 238 21.10 11.01 -1.82
N ARG A 239 20.54 10.78 -0.64
CA ARG A 239 21.22 10.17 0.51
C ARG A 239 20.61 8.83 0.90
N GLU A 240 21.40 7.77 0.95
CA GLU A 240 20.90 6.43 1.31
C GLU A 240 20.67 6.24 2.81
N ASP A 241 21.30 7.06 3.65
CA ASP A 241 21.16 7.02 5.11
C ASP A 241 19.89 7.72 5.58
N PHE A 242 18.76 7.33 4.97
CA PHE A 242 17.46 7.96 5.19
C PHE A 242 17.02 7.89 6.65
N ASP A 243 17.34 6.81 7.35
CA ASP A 243 16.97 6.60 8.75
C ASP A 243 17.59 7.65 9.70
N THR A 244 18.65 8.33 9.27
CA THR A 244 19.30 9.43 10.00
C THR A 244 18.73 10.82 9.67
N GLN A 245 17.91 10.94 8.63
CA GLN A 245 17.31 12.22 8.24
C GLN A 245 16.28 12.68 9.29
N PRO A 246 16.04 14.00 9.41
CA PRO A 246 14.97 14.50 10.26
C PRO A 246 13.62 14.00 9.76
N GLY A 247 12.74 13.60 10.66
CA GLY A 247 11.37 13.18 10.33
C GLY A 247 10.43 14.37 10.11
N LEU A 248 9.16 14.17 10.48
CA LEU A 248 8.16 15.24 10.49
C LEU A 248 8.56 16.33 11.50
N PRO A 249 8.44 17.62 11.13
CA PRO A 249 8.47 18.72 12.09
C PRO A 249 7.46 18.51 13.22
N HIS A 250 7.78 18.99 14.42
CA HIS A 250 6.99 18.72 15.62
C HIS A 250 5.54 19.21 15.49
N ASP A 251 5.33 20.43 14.98
CA ASP A 251 4.03 21.06 14.76
C ASP A 251 3.20 20.31 13.70
N VAL A 252 3.83 19.86 12.62
CA VAL A 252 3.21 19.00 11.60
C VAL A 252 2.82 17.65 12.20
N LYS A 253 3.71 17.02 13.00
CA LYS A 253 3.45 15.75 13.66
C LYS A 253 2.24 15.86 14.60
N GLU A 254 2.15 16.93 15.39
CA GLU A 254 1.01 17.17 16.26
C GLU A 254 -0.30 17.40 15.47
N ALA A 255 -0.27 18.22 14.43
CA ALA A 255 -1.44 18.49 13.60
C ALA A 255 -1.95 17.23 12.93
N LEU A 256 -1.05 16.43 12.35
CA LEU A 256 -1.38 15.16 11.70
C LEU A 256 -1.88 14.11 12.71
N THR A 257 -1.28 14.04 13.89
CA THR A 257 -1.75 13.12 14.95
C THR A 257 -3.19 13.43 15.34
N ARG A 258 -3.51 14.71 15.58
CA ARG A 258 -4.88 15.14 15.90
C ARG A 258 -5.85 14.83 14.76
N LEU A 259 -5.43 15.05 13.52
CA LEU A 259 -6.24 14.78 12.34
C LEU A 259 -6.56 13.29 12.21
N LEU A 260 -5.56 12.41 12.30
CA LEU A 260 -5.76 10.96 12.17
C LEU A 260 -6.52 10.34 13.37
N ASP A 261 -6.39 10.92 14.57
CA ASP A 261 -7.15 10.47 15.74
C ASP A 261 -8.64 10.84 15.64
N THR A 262 -8.95 12.03 15.12
CA THR A 262 -10.34 12.54 15.07
C THR A 262 -11.09 12.14 13.81
N ASN A 263 -10.38 11.86 12.71
CA ASN A 263 -10.95 11.47 11.43
C ASN A 263 -11.32 9.97 11.40
N ARG A 264 -12.39 9.60 12.11
CA ARG A 264 -12.81 8.20 12.32
C ARG A 264 -13.92 7.71 11.37
N HIS A 265 -14.05 8.33 10.20
CA HIS A 265 -15.12 7.96 9.25
C HIS A 265 -14.90 6.55 8.68
N GLY A 266 -15.98 5.75 8.58
CA GLY A 266 -15.89 4.36 8.10
C GLY A 266 -15.53 4.25 6.61
N ASP A 267 -15.99 5.21 5.79
CA ASP A 267 -15.58 5.38 4.39
C ASP A 267 -14.24 6.10 4.30
N ASP A 268 -13.29 5.53 3.58
CA ASP A 268 -11.92 6.02 3.40
C ASP A 268 -11.81 7.23 2.47
N ASN A 269 -12.74 7.39 1.52
CA ASN A 269 -12.79 8.56 0.65
C ASN A 269 -13.22 9.80 1.43
N GLU A 270 -14.19 9.66 2.35
CA GLU A 270 -14.59 10.74 3.26
C GLU A 270 -13.44 11.13 4.21
N ARG A 271 -12.63 10.15 4.64
CA ARG A 271 -11.41 10.43 5.39
C ARG A 271 -10.40 11.21 4.56
N LEU A 272 -10.20 10.83 3.29
CA LEU A 272 -9.33 11.58 2.38
C LEU A 272 -9.83 13.03 2.20
N LEU A 273 -11.13 13.22 1.98
CA LEU A 273 -11.71 14.56 1.83
C LEU A 273 -11.44 15.44 3.06
N THR A 274 -11.52 14.85 4.25
CA THR A 274 -11.19 15.53 5.51
C THR A 274 -9.71 15.96 5.56
N ILE A 275 -8.79 15.10 5.08
CA ILE A 275 -7.37 15.44 4.98
C ILE A 275 -7.14 16.56 3.96
N CYS A 276 -7.75 16.47 2.77
CA CYS A 276 -7.65 17.51 1.74
C CYS A 276 -8.15 18.87 2.26
N ALA A 277 -9.29 18.89 2.95
CA ALA A 277 -9.84 20.11 3.54
C ALA A 277 -8.93 20.70 4.62
N ALA A 278 -8.29 19.84 5.45
CA ALA A 278 -7.33 20.30 6.45
C ALA A 278 -6.10 20.97 5.82
N VAL A 279 -5.57 20.41 4.72
CA VAL A 279 -4.44 21.01 3.99
C VAL A 279 -4.85 22.32 3.30
N GLU A 280 -6.04 22.36 2.69
CA GLU A 280 -6.55 23.56 2.03
C GLU A 280 -6.81 24.71 3.01
N ALA A 281 -7.32 24.40 4.21
CA ALA A 281 -7.54 25.37 5.28
C ALA A 281 -6.22 25.85 5.94
N GLY A 282 -5.10 25.18 5.69
CA GLY A 282 -3.82 25.45 6.34
C GLY A 282 -3.71 24.93 7.76
N ALA A 283 -4.47 23.88 8.10
CA ALA A 283 -4.40 23.22 9.40
C ALA A 283 -3.13 22.37 9.58
N ILE A 284 -2.47 22.00 8.47
CA ILE A 284 -1.14 21.39 8.49
C ILE A 284 -0.08 22.50 8.34
N PRO A 285 0.75 22.76 9.36
CA PRO A 285 1.74 23.83 9.32
C PRO A 285 2.65 23.77 8.07
N GLY A 286 2.84 24.92 7.43
CA GLY A 286 3.64 25.05 6.22
C GLY A 286 2.94 24.68 4.91
N LEU A 287 1.71 24.16 4.95
CA LEU A 287 0.90 23.85 3.77
C LEU A 287 -0.39 24.66 3.79
N LYS A 288 -0.78 25.22 2.64
CA LYS A 288 -2.09 25.86 2.43
C LYS A 288 -2.42 25.87 0.95
N GLU A 289 -3.01 24.78 0.48
CA GLU A 289 -3.25 24.53 -0.93
C GLU A 289 -4.22 23.37 -1.14
N SER A 290 -4.77 23.27 -2.35
CA SER A 290 -5.67 22.17 -2.71
C SER A 290 -4.88 20.95 -3.21
N ILE A 291 -5.17 19.77 -2.65
CA ILE A 291 -4.67 18.49 -3.17
C ILE A 291 -5.58 18.07 -4.33
N PRO A 292 -5.05 17.80 -5.54
CA PRO A 292 -5.86 17.32 -6.65
C PRO A 292 -6.59 16.02 -6.33
N ASN A 293 -7.81 15.85 -6.87
CA ASN A 293 -8.59 14.62 -6.69
C ASN A 293 -7.86 13.40 -7.28
N TYR A 294 -7.87 12.29 -6.54
CA TYR A 294 -7.38 11.01 -7.02
C TYR A 294 -8.39 10.38 -7.99
N VAL A 295 -7.91 9.85 -9.12
CA VAL A 295 -8.76 9.20 -10.14
C VAL A 295 -8.09 7.88 -10.54
N PRO A 296 -8.53 6.73 -9.99
CA PRO A 296 -7.84 5.45 -10.19
C PRO A 296 -7.98 4.92 -11.63
N LYS A 297 -9.18 5.04 -12.21
CA LYS A 297 -9.51 4.47 -13.52
C LYS A 297 -10.55 5.33 -14.25
N GLY A 298 -10.68 5.13 -15.56
CA GLY A 298 -11.64 5.86 -16.40
C GLY A 298 -11.18 7.29 -16.74
N PRO A 299 -12.08 8.15 -17.24
CA PRO A 299 -11.75 9.51 -17.65
C PRO A 299 -11.01 10.30 -16.55
N GLY A 300 -9.88 10.89 -16.91
CA GLY A 300 -9.02 11.65 -15.98
C GLY A 300 -7.92 10.83 -15.30
N SER A 301 -8.00 9.50 -15.29
CA SER A 301 -6.95 8.62 -14.76
C SER A 301 -5.64 8.69 -15.57
N TRP A 302 -4.54 8.23 -14.98
CA TRP A 302 -3.26 8.08 -15.69
C TRP A 302 -3.39 7.22 -16.95
N LYS A 303 -4.12 6.09 -16.88
CA LYS A 303 -4.37 5.23 -18.05
C LYS A 303 -5.10 5.98 -19.16
N TYR A 304 -6.17 6.69 -18.82
CA TYR A 304 -6.95 7.47 -19.79
C TYR A 304 -6.09 8.55 -20.44
N LYS A 305 -5.31 9.30 -19.66
CA LYS A 305 -4.41 10.34 -20.18
C LYS A 305 -3.34 9.76 -21.12
N ALA A 306 -2.86 8.55 -20.83
CA ALA A 306 -1.81 7.88 -21.60
C ALA A 306 -2.34 7.22 -22.89
N THR A 307 -3.58 6.73 -22.90
CA THR A 307 -4.10 5.84 -23.96
C THR A 307 -5.36 6.33 -24.65
N GLY A 308 -6.13 7.23 -24.02
CA GLY A 308 -7.46 7.63 -24.47
C GLY A 308 -8.57 6.61 -24.16
N LEU A 309 -8.24 5.44 -23.60
CA LEU A 309 -9.22 4.41 -23.23
C LEU A 309 -10.11 4.89 -22.09
N LYS A 310 -11.43 4.86 -22.29
CA LYS A 310 -12.42 5.30 -21.31
C LYS A 310 -12.85 4.18 -20.35
N SER A 311 -12.78 2.94 -20.81
CA SER A 311 -13.13 1.75 -20.03
C SER A 311 -12.09 1.48 -18.94
N HIS A 312 -12.53 0.79 -17.89
CA HIS A 312 -11.65 0.37 -16.79
C HIS A 312 -10.69 -0.77 -17.22
N ASP A 313 -11.12 -1.59 -18.18
CA ASP A 313 -10.34 -2.63 -18.84
C ASP A 313 -9.72 -2.11 -20.15
N ASP A 314 -9.22 -3.00 -20.99
CA ASP A 314 -8.66 -2.64 -22.30
C ASP A 314 -9.70 -2.74 -23.43
N THR A 315 -11.00 -2.78 -23.12
CA THR A 315 -12.06 -2.81 -24.14
C THR A 315 -12.15 -1.46 -24.86
N GLY A 316 -12.41 -1.51 -26.16
CA GLY A 316 -12.50 -0.32 -27.00
C GLY A 316 -11.54 -0.35 -28.18
N GLU A 317 -11.39 0.80 -28.85
CA GLU A 317 -10.43 0.96 -29.94
C GLU A 317 -9.00 0.94 -29.37
N ARG A 318 -8.12 0.15 -30.01
CA ARG A 318 -6.73 0.05 -29.55
C ARG A 318 -6.05 1.42 -29.60
N PRO A 319 -5.35 1.83 -28.52
CA PRO A 319 -4.66 3.10 -28.50
C PRO A 319 -3.53 3.14 -29.54
N ARG A 320 -3.09 4.35 -29.91
CA ARG A 320 -1.89 4.55 -30.74
C ARG A 320 -0.66 4.71 -29.86
N TRP A 321 0.44 4.06 -30.22
CA TRP A 321 1.71 4.26 -29.54
C TRP A 321 2.21 5.68 -29.84
N THR A 322 2.64 6.42 -28.82
CA THR A 322 3.10 7.81 -28.98
C THR A 322 4.24 8.11 -28.01
N ALA A 323 5.03 9.13 -28.34
CA ALA A 323 6.03 9.67 -27.40
C ALA A 323 5.39 10.19 -26.09
N ALA A 324 4.11 10.59 -26.13
CA ALA A 324 3.37 11.00 -24.94
C ALA A 324 3.05 9.80 -24.03
N PHE A 325 2.77 8.62 -24.60
CA PHE A 325 2.61 7.39 -23.83
C PHE A 325 3.89 7.02 -23.08
N GLU A 326 5.05 7.10 -23.74
CA GLU A 326 6.36 6.76 -23.15
C GLU A 326 6.72 7.65 -21.95
N LYS A 327 6.27 8.90 -21.95
CA LYS A 327 6.50 9.87 -20.86
C LYS A 327 5.33 9.96 -19.89
N SER A 328 4.30 9.13 -20.05
CA SER A 328 3.10 9.19 -19.23
C SER A 328 3.34 8.59 -17.85
N ASP A 329 2.66 9.13 -16.84
CA ASP A 329 2.71 8.56 -15.49
C ASP A 329 2.26 7.09 -15.46
N TYR A 330 1.33 6.69 -16.33
CA TYR A 330 0.87 5.30 -16.44
C TYR A 330 1.98 4.34 -16.86
N ARG A 331 2.74 4.73 -17.89
CA ARG A 331 3.90 3.97 -18.38
C ARG A 331 4.98 3.88 -17.30
N LEU A 332 5.36 5.04 -16.74
CA LEU A 332 6.44 5.15 -15.76
C LEU A 332 6.12 4.42 -14.45
N PHE A 333 4.87 4.49 -13.98
CA PHE A 333 4.39 3.74 -12.83
C PHE A 333 4.53 2.23 -13.05
N HIS A 334 4.02 1.70 -14.16
CA HIS A 334 4.07 0.26 -14.40
C HIS A 334 5.50 -0.25 -14.61
N ASP A 335 6.43 0.57 -15.10
CA ASP A 335 7.86 0.21 -15.10
C ASP A 335 8.48 0.26 -13.70
N ALA A 336 8.13 1.28 -12.90
CA ALA A 336 8.54 1.34 -11.50
C ALA A 336 8.07 0.10 -10.71
N VAL A 337 6.85 -0.37 -10.96
CA VAL A 337 6.29 -1.60 -10.38
C VAL A 337 7.11 -2.83 -10.76
N LYS A 338 7.46 -3.00 -12.04
CA LYS A 338 8.29 -4.13 -12.50
C LYS A 338 9.65 -4.12 -11.83
N GLN A 339 10.27 -2.95 -11.77
CA GLN A 339 11.56 -2.74 -11.15
C GLN A 339 11.51 -3.00 -9.64
N HIS A 340 10.44 -2.55 -8.97
CA HIS A 340 10.20 -2.80 -7.55
C HIS A 340 10.08 -4.27 -7.25
N ARG A 341 9.19 -4.96 -7.95
CA ARG A 341 9.00 -6.40 -7.81
C ARG A 341 10.31 -7.15 -8.03
N PHE A 342 11.03 -6.85 -9.11
CA PHE A 342 12.29 -7.52 -9.43
C PHE A 342 13.34 -7.31 -8.32
N VAL A 343 13.63 -6.06 -7.94
CA VAL A 343 14.64 -5.77 -6.93
C VAL A 343 14.28 -6.41 -5.59
N THR A 344 13.01 -6.34 -5.18
CA THR A 344 12.57 -6.93 -3.91
C THR A 344 12.70 -8.46 -3.96
N THR A 345 12.12 -9.13 -4.95
CA THR A 345 12.01 -10.60 -4.95
C THR A 345 13.25 -11.33 -5.47
N GLN A 346 14.02 -10.72 -6.36
CA GLN A 346 15.15 -11.38 -7.04
C GLN A 346 16.51 -10.92 -6.50
N GLU A 347 16.59 -9.80 -5.80
CA GLU A 347 17.84 -9.29 -5.22
C GLU A 347 17.77 -9.26 -3.68
N ILE A 348 16.92 -8.41 -3.10
CA ILE A 348 16.92 -8.16 -1.65
C ILE A 348 16.51 -9.39 -0.85
N LEU A 349 15.36 -10.01 -1.14
CA LEU A 349 14.91 -11.17 -0.35
C LEU A 349 15.92 -12.35 -0.43
N PRO A 350 16.47 -12.71 -1.62
CA PRO A 350 17.50 -13.73 -1.72
C PRO A 350 18.77 -13.43 -0.93
N ASP A 351 19.23 -12.17 -0.88
CA ASP A 351 20.39 -11.75 -0.08
C ASP A 351 20.17 -11.97 1.43
N HIS A 352 18.91 -11.98 1.86
CA HIS A 352 18.49 -12.30 3.23
C HIS A 352 18.08 -13.78 3.40
N GLY A 353 18.41 -14.65 2.44
CA GLY A 353 18.12 -16.08 2.50
C GLY A 353 16.64 -16.42 2.41
N LEU A 354 15.83 -15.57 1.75
CA LEU A 354 14.41 -15.75 1.56
C LEU A 354 14.04 -15.79 0.07
N ARG A 355 13.43 -16.89 -0.38
CA ARG A 355 12.95 -17.06 -1.77
C ARG A 355 11.48 -17.46 -1.72
N ILE A 356 10.60 -16.53 -2.08
CA ILE A 356 9.13 -16.68 -1.95
C ILE A 356 8.38 -16.19 -3.20
N ALA A 357 9.10 -15.94 -4.29
CA ALA A 357 8.59 -15.39 -5.54
C ALA A 357 9.50 -15.78 -6.72
#